data_AF-A0A6J2SVN4-F1
#
_entry.id   AF-A0A6J2SVN4-F1
#
_cell.length_a   1.000
_cell.length_b   1.000
_cell.length_c   1.000
_cell.angle_alpha   90.00
_cell.angle_beta   90.00
_cell.angle_gamma   90.00
#
_symmetry.space_group_name_H-M   'P 1'
#
loop_
_entity.id
_entity.type
_entity.pdbx_description
1 polymer ?
#
loop_
_entity_poly.entity_id
_entity_poly.type
_entity_poly.pdbx_seq_one_letter_code
_entity_poly.pdbx_strand_id
1 'polypeptide(L)'
;MLFNMKTLILHLLLGHIVGIFGGDVSETLFEIGPVEYEEPEKYSKNPYYFNFGSKHTICPTNATCLDGKFNFLCAPEPMKISKQCKRFLPIRNTHRSTLKMVHVHNGLRNKVARSYKVSNMNLVYWNIHLQNMAEQYLHLCRPYQDTCRIIGTDGYEVGQNWLYVRRHRAAILNEWEGRTVRHWVMDLFSTFHFRHAVNDSREQPDHVRFLVQVMMPRLEFIGCGAAIMFKGFFIVCYYFPPAKGKLSSQLTYLLPNETCVCPEERHLCSSLFTSLCGIDIHKSATIIELSGLNVFLAIFLILVCFVS
;
A
#
# COMPACT_ATOMS: atom_id res chain seq x y z
N MET A 1 -8.22 -61.10 14.64
CA MET A 1 -7.28 -59.97 14.73
C MET A 1 -7.75 -58.86 13.80
N LEU A 2 -8.68 -58.01 14.24
CA LEU A 2 -8.98 -56.75 13.56
C LEU A 2 -8.12 -55.68 14.23
N PHE A 3 -7.03 -55.30 13.57
CA PHE A 3 -6.24 -54.15 13.98
C PHE A 3 -7.14 -52.91 13.88
N ASN A 4 -7.24 -52.16 14.99
CA ASN A 4 -8.16 -51.04 15.14
C ASN A 4 -7.76 -49.90 14.18
N MET A 5 -8.37 -49.88 12.99
CA MET A 5 -8.07 -48.95 11.91
C MET A 5 -8.19 -47.47 12.35
N LYS A 6 -9.00 -47.19 13.37
CA LYS A 6 -9.15 -45.86 13.97
C LYS A 6 -7.85 -45.38 14.65
N THR A 7 -7.10 -46.27 15.26
CA THR A 7 -5.85 -45.94 15.96
C THR A 7 -4.73 -45.60 14.97
N LEU A 8 -4.68 -46.30 13.83
CA LEU A 8 -3.72 -46.03 12.77
C LEU A 8 -3.97 -44.67 12.10
N ILE A 9 -5.24 -44.34 11.83
CA ILE A 9 -5.64 -43.04 11.26
C ILE A 9 -5.30 -41.89 12.22
N LEU A 10 -5.54 -42.07 13.53
CA LEU A 10 -5.22 -41.05 14.53
C LEU A 10 -3.71 -40.79 14.64
N HIS A 11 -2.87 -41.83 14.55
CA HIS A 11 -1.42 -41.68 14.57
C HIS A 11 -0.86 -41.05 13.29
N LEU A 12 -1.42 -41.35 12.12
CA LEU A 12 -1.05 -40.68 10.88
C LEU A 12 -1.42 -39.18 10.90
N LEU A 13 -2.59 -38.83 11.44
CA LEU A 13 -3.02 -37.44 11.61
C LEU A 13 -2.13 -36.68 12.61
N LEU A 14 -1.78 -37.28 13.75
CA LEU A 14 -0.89 -36.67 14.73
C LEU A 14 0.54 -36.50 14.21
N GLY A 15 1.06 -37.45 13.43
CA GLY A 15 2.37 -37.33 12.79
C GLY A 15 2.44 -36.17 11.80
N HIS A 16 1.39 -35.95 11.01
CA HIS A 16 1.32 -34.80 10.11
C HIS A 16 1.18 -33.46 10.85
N ILE A 17 0.43 -33.40 11.96
CA ILE A 17 0.30 -32.17 12.76
C ILE A 17 1.65 -31.80 13.42
N VAL A 18 2.40 -32.76 13.94
CA VAL A 18 3.71 -32.50 14.56
C VAL A 18 4.76 -32.08 13.51
N GLY A 19 4.73 -32.63 12.29
CA GLY A 19 5.57 -32.16 11.18
C GLY A 19 5.26 -30.74 10.69
N ILE A 20 4.01 -30.27 10.87
CA ILE A 20 3.58 -28.92 10.47
C ILE A 20 3.97 -27.86 11.52
N PHE A 21 4.03 -28.21 12.80
CA PHE A 21 4.27 -27.25 13.89
C PHE A 21 5.62 -27.39 14.60
N GLY A 22 6.40 -28.44 14.33
CA GLY A 22 7.64 -28.78 15.04
C GLY A 22 8.95 -28.45 14.31
N GLY A 23 8.90 -27.74 13.18
CA GLY A 23 10.12 -27.30 12.48
C GLY A 23 10.74 -26.07 13.16
N ASP A 24 12.00 -26.19 13.56
CA ASP A 24 12.83 -25.12 14.11
C ASP A 24 12.66 -23.78 13.37
N VAL A 25 12.26 -22.74 14.11
CA VAL A 25 12.09 -21.35 13.64
C VAL A 25 13.44 -20.61 13.56
N SER A 26 14.52 -21.32 13.22
CA SER A 26 15.85 -20.74 13.06
C SER A 26 16.36 -21.03 11.65
N GLU A 27 16.53 -19.97 10.86
CA GLU A 27 17.21 -19.97 9.56
C GLU A 27 16.46 -20.49 8.31
N THR A 28 15.13 -20.35 8.21
CA THR A 28 14.54 -20.15 6.87
C THR A 28 14.84 -18.74 6.38
N LEU A 29 16.10 -18.55 5.96
CA LEU A 29 16.48 -17.52 5.01
C LEU A 29 15.59 -17.76 3.77
N PHE A 30 14.86 -16.74 3.37
CA PHE A 30 13.95 -16.75 2.23
C PHE A 30 14.61 -17.41 1.00
N GLU A 31 14.29 -18.67 0.69
CA GLU A 31 14.43 -19.20 -0.66
C GLU A 31 13.38 -18.49 -1.51
N ILE A 32 13.76 -17.32 -2.01
CA ILE A 32 13.00 -16.59 -3.01
C ILE A 32 13.14 -17.41 -4.30
N GLY A 33 12.17 -18.29 -4.56
CA GLY A 33 12.04 -18.96 -5.85
C GLY A 33 12.07 -17.95 -7.02
N PRO A 34 12.38 -18.40 -8.25
CA PRO A 34 12.48 -17.52 -9.41
C PRO A 34 11.20 -16.71 -9.53
N VAL A 35 11.32 -15.40 -9.37
CA VAL A 35 10.15 -14.54 -9.27
C VAL A 35 9.70 -14.17 -10.67
N GLU A 36 8.54 -14.67 -11.04
CA GLU A 36 7.82 -14.27 -12.23
C GLU A 36 7.47 -12.78 -12.07
N TYR A 37 8.07 -11.93 -12.90
CA TYR A 37 7.71 -10.52 -12.96
C TYR A 37 6.37 -10.43 -13.68
N GLU A 38 5.28 -10.20 -12.95
CA GLU A 38 4.01 -9.85 -13.59
C GLU A 38 4.23 -8.62 -14.47
N GLU A 39 3.94 -8.75 -15.77
CA GLU A 39 4.19 -7.68 -16.71
C GLU A 39 3.38 -6.42 -16.35
N PRO A 40 3.99 -5.21 -16.46
CA PRO A 40 3.32 -3.94 -16.22
C PRO A 40 2.00 -3.76 -17.00
N GLU A 41 1.82 -4.50 -18.10
CA GLU A 41 0.63 -4.45 -18.96
C GLU A 41 -0.65 -4.90 -18.26
N LYS A 42 -0.56 -5.65 -17.16
CA LYS A 42 -1.75 -6.00 -16.37
C LYS A 42 -2.38 -4.77 -15.72
N TYR A 43 -1.60 -3.75 -15.38
CA TYR A 43 -2.07 -2.52 -14.73
C TYR A 43 -2.58 -1.47 -15.71
N SER A 44 -2.18 -1.52 -16.99
CA SER A 44 -2.60 -0.53 -18.00
C SER A 44 -4.08 -0.67 -18.40
N LYS A 45 -4.69 -1.83 -18.15
CA LYS A 45 -6.12 -2.08 -18.40
C LYS A 45 -7.05 -1.51 -17.31
N ASN A 46 -6.49 -0.96 -16.23
CA ASN A 46 -7.30 -0.28 -15.22
C ASN A 46 -7.81 1.06 -15.80
N PRO A 47 -9.14 1.31 -15.85
CA PRO A 47 -9.68 2.56 -16.39
C PRO A 47 -9.22 3.80 -15.60
N TYR A 48 -8.68 3.62 -14.40
CA TYR A 48 -8.09 4.67 -13.59
C TYR A 48 -6.56 4.62 -13.56
N TYR A 49 -5.90 4.02 -14.55
CA TYR A 49 -4.44 4.11 -14.64
C TYR A 49 -4.02 5.52 -15.07
N PHE A 50 -3.21 6.19 -14.25
CA PHE A 50 -2.59 7.45 -14.63
C PHE A 50 -1.16 7.24 -15.10
N ASN A 51 -0.92 7.59 -16.37
CA ASN A 51 0.40 7.50 -16.96
C ASN A 51 1.17 8.80 -16.72
N PHE A 52 2.23 8.75 -15.91
CA PHE A 52 3.11 9.89 -15.67
C PHE A 52 4.22 10.02 -16.72
N GLY A 53 4.45 9.01 -17.56
CA GLY A 53 5.59 9.06 -18.48
C GLY A 53 5.58 7.95 -19.53
N SER A 54 6.78 7.51 -19.91
CA SER A 54 6.91 6.36 -20.80
C SER A 54 7.20 5.10 -19.99
N LYS A 55 7.11 3.92 -20.64
CA LYS A 55 7.63 2.66 -20.08
C LYS A 55 9.11 2.77 -19.63
N HIS A 56 9.86 3.71 -20.20
CA HIS A 56 11.31 3.83 -20.01
C HIS A 56 11.73 4.91 -19.01
N THR A 57 10.90 5.93 -18.77
CA THR A 57 11.27 7.00 -17.83
C THR A 57 10.07 7.74 -17.26
N ILE A 58 10.23 8.11 -15.99
CA ILE A 58 9.36 9.00 -15.20
C ILE A 58 10.08 10.33 -14.88
N CYS A 59 11.20 10.60 -15.53
CA CYS A 59 11.94 11.86 -15.43
C CYS A 59 11.14 13.02 -16.07
N PRO A 60 11.07 14.19 -15.44
CA PRO A 60 10.51 15.38 -16.07
C PRO A 60 11.35 15.91 -17.22
N THR A 61 10.69 16.52 -18.20
CA THR A 61 11.34 17.02 -19.43
C THR A 61 12.53 17.95 -19.16
N ASN A 62 12.41 18.82 -18.16
CA ASN A 62 13.47 19.78 -17.81
C ASN A 62 14.53 19.21 -16.86
N ALA A 63 14.43 17.93 -16.49
CA ALA A 63 15.28 17.24 -15.52
C ALA A 63 15.51 17.97 -14.19
N THR A 64 14.61 18.88 -13.84
CA THR A 64 14.75 19.81 -12.71
C THR A 64 13.54 19.76 -11.80
N CYS A 65 13.79 20.05 -10.52
CA CYS A 65 12.80 20.22 -9.48
C CYS A 65 12.26 21.66 -9.48
N LEU A 66 11.25 21.94 -8.64
CA LEU A 66 10.73 23.31 -8.48
C LEU A 66 11.77 24.30 -7.94
N ASP A 67 12.79 23.83 -7.23
CA ASP A 67 13.89 24.65 -6.72
C ASP A 67 15.08 24.76 -7.69
N GLY A 68 14.93 24.29 -8.93
CA GLY A 68 15.95 24.31 -9.97
C GLY A 68 17.05 23.25 -9.80
N LYS A 69 17.02 22.42 -8.75
CA LYS A 69 17.98 21.32 -8.59
C LYS A 69 17.69 20.18 -9.57
N PHE A 70 18.71 19.38 -9.84
CA PHE A 70 18.57 18.17 -10.66
C PHE A 70 17.61 17.16 -10.03
N ASN A 71 16.68 16.66 -10.83
CA ASN A 71 15.71 15.66 -10.40
C ASN A 71 16.36 14.26 -10.37
N PHE A 72 16.30 13.59 -9.22
CA PHE A 72 16.93 12.27 -9.03
C PHE A 72 16.37 11.19 -9.97
N LEU A 73 15.13 11.35 -10.44
CA LEU A 73 14.50 10.45 -11.42
C LEU A 73 15.21 10.45 -12.78
N CYS A 74 16.01 11.49 -13.05
CA CYS A 74 16.73 11.68 -14.30
C CYS A 74 18.19 11.21 -14.23
N ALA A 75 18.63 10.68 -13.08
CA ALA A 75 19.98 10.16 -12.95
C ALA A 75 20.20 9.01 -13.97
N PRO A 76 21.40 8.89 -14.57
CA PRO A 76 21.69 7.79 -15.51
C PRO A 76 21.50 6.39 -14.90
N GLU A 77 21.77 6.26 -13.60
CA GLU A 77 21.59 5.03 -12.84
C GLU A 77 20.74 5.34 -11.59
N PRO A 78 19.40 5.52 -11.71
CA PRO A 78 18.58 6.03 -10.61
C PRO A 78 18.37 5.00 -9.50
N MET A 79 18.67 3.72 -9.78
CA MET A 79 18.66 2.62 -8.82
C MET A 79 20.06 2.34 -8.25
N LYS A 80 21.06 3.17 -8.56
CA LYS A 80 22.39 3.03 -7.97
C LYS A 80 22.37 3.48 -6.52
N ILE A 81 22.65 2.54 -5.62
CA ILE A 81 22.71 2.79 -4.19
C ILE A 81 23.78 3.87 -3.90
N SER A 82 23.38 4.94 -3.23
CA SER A 82 24.28 6.01 -2.79
C SER A 82 25.40 5.45 -1.89
N LYS A 83 26.62 5.98 -2.02
CA LYS A 83 27.76 5.59 -1.17
C LYS A 83 27.52 5.88 0.32
N GLN A 84 26.57 6.76 0.64
CA GLN A 84 26.19 7.11 2.01
C GLN A 84 25.29 6.04 2.67
N CYS A 85 24.72 5.12 1.87
CA CYS A 85 23.89 4.04 2.35
C CYS A 85 24.69 3.06 3.19
N LYS A 86 24.27 2.85 4.44
CA LYS A 86 24.75 1.73 5.26
C LYS A 86 23.68 0.67 5.34
N ARG A 87 23.99 -0.59 5.04
CA ARG A 87 23.08 -1.74 5.18
C ARG A 87 21.76 -1.56 4.42
N PHE A 88 21.85 -1.07 3.18
CA PHE A 88 20.68 -0.93 2.32
C PHE A 88 20.19 -2.31 1.86
N LEU A 89 18.94 -2.62 2.15
CA LEU A 89 18.25 -3.80 1.66
C LEU A 89 16.83 -3.35 1.26
N PRO A 90 16.53 -3.24 -0.05
CA PRO A 90 15.20 -2.86 -0.50
C PRO A 90 14.21 -3.96 -0.13
N ILE A 91 13.03 -3.57 0.36
CA ILE A 91 11.91 -4.48 0.56
C ILE A 91 11.09 -4.49 -0.72
N ARG A 92 10.96 -5.68 -1.32
CA ARG A 92 10.19 -5.85 -2.54
C ARG A 92 8.70 -5.65 -2.29
N ASN A 93 8.08 -4.77 -3.06
CA ASN A 93 6.63 -4.67 -3.14
C ASN A 93 6.07 -5.86 -3.93
N THR A 94 5.42 -6.79 -3.24
CA THR A 94 4.65 -7.87 -3.88
C THR A 94 3.24 -7.40 -4.20
N HIS A 95 2.53 -8.06 -5.12
CA HIS A 95 1.12 -7.77 -5.39
C HIS A 95 0.27 -7.80 -4.10
N ARG A 96 0.55 -8.74 -3.19
CA ARG A 96 -0.10 -8.79 -1.87
C ARG A 96 0.17 -7.54 -1.03
N SER A 97 1.42 -7.08 -1.00
CA SER A 97 1.83 -5.86 -0.28
C SER A 97 1.17 -4.61 -0.86
N THR A 98 1.15 -4.45 -2.19
CA THR A 98 0.53 -3.29 -2.85
C THR A 98 -0.98 -3.26 -2.60
N LEU A 99 -1.68 -4.40 -2.74
CA LEU A 99 -3.10 -4.52 -2.40
C LEU A 99 -3.37 -4.20 -0.93
N LYS A 100 -2.57 -4.74 -0.01
CA LYS A 100 -2.73 -4.48 1.43
C LYS A 100 -2.53 -3.01 1.75
N MET A 101 -1.55 -2.35 1.14
CA MET A 101 -1.33 -0.91 1.30
C MET A 101 -2.54 -0.10 0.81
N VAL A 102 -3.06 -0.39 -0.39
CA VAL A 102 -4.26 0.26 -0.95
C VAL A 102 -5.49 0.01 -0.08
N HIS A 103 -5.71 -1.22 0.36
CA HIS A 103 -6.86 -1.59 1.19
C HIS A 103 -6.85 -0.92 2.55
N VAL A 104 -5.67 -0.79 3.18
CA VAL A 104 -5.59 -0.09 4.46
C VAL A 104 -5.89 1.41 4.28
N HIS A 105 -5.37 2.04 3.22
CA HIS A 105 -5.70 3.44 2.90
C HIS A 105 -7.20 3.62 2.64
N ASN A 106 -7.80 2.80 1.77
CA ASN A 106 -9.21 2.89 1.42
C ASN A 106 -10.13 2.52 2.59
N GLY A 107 -9.79 1.52 3.39
CA GLY A 107 -10.55 1.16 4.60
C GLY A 107 -10.59 2.30 5.62
N LEU A 108 -9.45 2.96 5.81
CA LEU A 108 -9.37 4.15 6.66
C LEU A 108 -10.18 5.33 6.11
N ARG A 109 -10.00 5.67 4.82
CA ARG A 109 -10.75 6.74 4.15
C ARG A 109 -12.25 6.48 4.20
N ASN A 110 -12.69 5.24 3.96
CA ASN A 110 -14.08 4.82 4.03
C ASN A 110 -14.65 4.99 5.44
N LYS A 111 -13.88 4.60 6.48
CA LYS A 111 -14.29 4.80 7.87
C LYS A 111 -14.51 6.28 8.19
N VAL A 112 -13.58 7.15 7.74
CA VAL A 112 -13.69 8.60 7.94
C VAL A 112 -14.87 9.16 7.16
N ALA A 113 -15.00 8.85 5.87
CA ALA A 113 -16.10 9.30 5.03
C ALA A 113 -17.46 8.92 5.62
N ARG A 114 -17.62 7.67 6.09
CA ARG A 114 -18.83 7.23 6.77
C ARG A 114 -19.09 7.98 8.08
N SER A 115 -18.06 8.13 8.92
CA SER A 115 -18.21 8.74 10.25
C SER A 115 -18.55 10.23 10.19
N TYR A 116 -18.01 10.93 9.19
CA TYR A 116 -18.17 12.37 9.01
C TYR A 116 -19.13 12.72 7.87
N LYS A 117 -19.82 11.74 7.29
CA LYS A 117 -20.72 11.90 6.14
C LYS A 117 -20.06 12.65 4.97
N VAL A 118 -18.83 12.32 4.60
CA VAL A 118 -18.15 12.92 3.45
C VAL A 118 -18.63 12.23 2.17
N SER A 119 -19.04 13.00 1.16
CA SER A 119 -19.57 12.47 -0.10
C SER A 119 -18.52 12.30 -1.18
N ASN A 120 -17.55 13.21 -1.27
CA ASN A 120 -16.62 13.31 -2.41
C ASN A 120 -15.26 12.59 -2.20
N MET A 121 -15.21 11.54 -1.39
CA MET A 121 -13.95 10.85 -1.07
C MET A 121 -13.63 9.78 -2.12
N ASN A 122 -12.57 9.97 -2.90
CA ASN A 122 -12.19 9.00 -3.93
C ASN A 122 -11.59 7.72 -3.34
N LEU A 123 -11.82 6.60 -4.03
CA LEU A 123 -10.98 5.42 -3.95
C LEU A 123 -9.58 5.74 -4.44
N VAL A 124 -8.59 5.21 -3.74
CA VAL A 124 -7.19 5.30 -4.10
C VAL A 124 -6.74 4.01 -4.77
N TYR A 125 -5.90 4.13 -5.79
CA TYR A 125 -5.35 3.02 -6.57
C TYR A 125 -3.82 3.01 -6.48
N TRP A 126 -3.23 1.83 -6.66
CA TRP A 126 -1.78 1.71 -6.77
C TRP A 126 -1.31 2.25 -8.12
N ASN A 127 -0.21 3.00 -8.13
CA ASN A 127 0.43 3.50 -9.34
C ASN A 127 1.91 3.12 -9.37
N ILE A 128 2.30 2.41 -10.42
CA ILE A 128 3.66 1.87 -10.58
C ILE A 128 4.72 2.97 -10.75
N HIS A 129 4.39 4.11 -11.36
CA HIS A 129 5.35 5.22 -11.50
C HIS A 129 5.63 5.90 -10.16
N LEU A 130 4.60 6.07 -9.32
CA LEU A 130 4.78 6.57 -7.95
C LEU A 130 5.59 5.57 -7.10
N GLN A 131 5.40 4.27 -7.29
CA GLN A 131 6.24 3.24 -6.66
C GLN A 131 7.68 3.34 -7.14
N ASN A 132 7.93 3.45 -8.44
CA ASN A 132 9.27 3.59 -8.99
C ASN A 132 9.97 4.83 -8.45
N MET A 133 9.25 5.96 -8.33
CA MET A 133 9.76 7.17 -7.69
C MET A 133 10.13 6.92 -6.22
N ALA A 134 9.26 6.22 -5.47
CA ALA A 134 9.52 5.82 -4.09
C ALA A 134 10.79 4.97 -3.95
N GLU A 135 10.93 3.94 -4.80
CA GLU A 135 12.07 3.04 -4.79
C GLU A 135 13.37 3.77 -5.17
N GLN A 136 13.37 4.60 -6.21
CA GLN A 136 14.53 5.43 -6.58
C GLN A 136 14.92 6.40 -5.46
N TYR A 137 13.95 7.01 -4.77
CA TYR A 137 14.25 7.89 -3.64
C TYR A 137 14.97 7.16 -2.50
N LEU A 138 14.59 5.91 -2.21
CA LEU A 138 15.26 5.10 -1.19
C LEU A 138 16.74 4.84 -1.51
N HIS A 139 17.12 4.75 -2.78
CA HIS A 139 18.51 4.55 -3.21
C HIS A 139 19.40 5.77 -2.92
N LEU A 140 18.80 6.96 -2.70
CA LEU A 140 19.53 8.15 -2.28
C LEU A 140 20.01 8.09 -0.82
N CYS A 141 19.38 7.23 -0.02
CA CYS A 141 19.64 7.09 1.41
C CYS A 141 19.51 8.37 2.23
N ARG A 142 18.35 9.01 2.06
CA ARG A 142 17.97 10.24 2.75
C ARG A 142 16.70 9.98 3.55
N PRO A 143 16.77 9.69 4.86
CA PRO A 143 15.61 9.32 5.68
C PRO A 143 14.85 10.58 6.13
N TYR A 144 14.57 11.49 5.20
CA TYR A 144 13.89 12.77 5.43
C TYR A 144 13.00 13.07 4.22
N GLN A 145 12.32 14.22 4.24
CA GLN A 145 11.42 14.60 3.17
C GLN A 145 12.17 14.83 1.85
N ASP A 146 11.56 14.40 0.75
CA ASP A 146 12.04 14.70 -0.60
C ASP A 146 11.83 16.18 -0.95
N THR A 147 12.89 16.81 -1.44
CA THR A 147 12.86 18.19 -1.93
C THR A 147 12.38 18.27 -3.38
N CYS A 148 12.38 17.16 -4.12
CA CYS A 148 12.08 17.08 -5.55
C CYS A 148 10.81 16.27 -5.85
N ARG A 149 9.65 16.79 -5.42
CA ARG A 149 8.37 16.09 -5.53
C ARG A 149 7.70 16.30 -6.90
N ILE A 150 8.46 16.09 -7.97
CA ILE A 150 8.02 16.25 -9.35
C ILE A 150 8.28 14.94 -10.11
N ILE A 151 7.25 14.45 -10.80
CA ILE A 151 7.30 13.21 -11.58
C ILE A 151 6.75 13.43 -12.98
N GLY A 152 7.29 12.67 -13.93
CA GLY A 152 6.71 12.53 -15.25
C GLY A 152 7.04 13.66 -16.20
N THR A 153 6.85 13.43 -17.50
CA THR A 153 7.26 14.35 -18.57
C THR A 153 6.69 15.75 -18.40
N ASP A 154 5.44 15.84 -17.91
CA ASP A 154 4.72 17.10 -17.74
C ASP A 154 5.00 17.76 -16.38
N GLY A 155 5.87 17.17 -15.55
CA GLY A 155 6.30 17.75 -14.28
C GLY A 155 5.19 17.80 -13.23
N TYR A 156 4.45 16.70 -13.06
CA TYR A 156 3.38 16.59 -12.07
C TYR A 156 3.93 16.69 -10.65
N GLU A 157 3.37 17.60 -9.84
CA GLU A 157 3.64 17.65 -8.41
C GLU A 157 3.00 16.46 -7.70
N VAL A 158 3.70 15.90 -6.71
CA VAL A 158 3.21 14.78 -5.89
C VAL A 158 3.31 15.05 -4.39
N GLY A 159 2.41 14.45 -3.63
CA GLY A 159 2.46 14.40 -2.18
C GLY A 159 3.46 13.37 -1.70
N GLN A 160 3.91 13.47 -0.45
CA GLN A 160 4.80 12.48 0.14
C GLN A 160 4.49 12.30 1.63
N ASN A 161 4.37 11.03 2.03
CA ASN A 161 4.48 10.63 3.42
C ASN A 161 5.69 9.72 3.58
N TRP A 162 6.36 9.80 4.72
CA TRP A 162 7.49 8.94 5.02
C TRP A 162 7.46 8.50 6.48
N LEU A 163 8.16 7.41 6.77
CA LEU A 163 8.29 6.86 8.11
C LEU A 163 9.66 6.22 8.27
N TYR A 164 10.42 6.69 9.26
CA TYR A 164 11.65 6.02 9.68
C TYR A 164 11.48 5.41 11.07
N VAL A 165 11.55 4.08 11.15
CA VAL A 165 11.50 3.35 12.42
C VAL A 165 12.91 2.91 12.80
N ARG A 166 13.42 3.46 13.90
CA ARG A 166 14.71 3.06 14.48
C ARG A 166 14.57 1.67 15.11
N ARG A 167 15.48 0.75 14.78
CA ARG A 167 15.47 -0.69 15.12
C ARG A 167 14.30 -1.43 14.46
N HIS A 168 14.64 -2.34 13.54
CA HIS A 168 13.67 -3.25 12.96
C HIS A 168 13.33 -4.34 14.00
N ARG A 169 12.05 -4.45 14.38
CA ARG A 169 11.53 -5.71 14.93
C ARG A 169 11.02 -6.51 13.73
N ALA A 170 11.30 -7.82 13.68
CA ALA A 170 10.86 -8.68 12.57
C ALA A 170 9.35 -8.55 12.29
N ALA A 171 8.54 -8.37 13.34
CA ALA A 171 7.10 -8.15 13.24
C ALA A 171 6.69 -6.91 12.40
N ILE A 172 7.56 -5.90 12.29
CA ILE A 172 7.30 -4.72 11.45
C ILE A 172 7.37 -5.09 9.97
N LEU A 173 8.25 -6.01 9.58
CA LEU A 173 8.46 -6.40 8.18
C LEU A 173 7.25 -7.15 7.59
N ASN A 174 6.53 -7.92 8.41
CA ASN A 174 5.39 -8.73 7.95
C ASN A 174 4.08 -7.94 7.78
N GLU A 175 3.99 -6.75 8.39
CA GLU A 175 2.78 -5.93 8.42
C GLU A 175 3.06 -4.44 8.27
N TRP A 176 4.16 -4.11 7.57
CA TRP A 176 4.60 -2.73 7.48
C TRP A 176 3.53 -1.86 6.84
N GLU A 177 2.75 -2.36 5.89
CA GLU A 177 1.74 -1.58 5.17
C GLU A 177 0.69 -1.03 6.13
N GLY A 178 0.08 -1.92 6.91
CA GLY A 178 -0.94 -1.58 7.90
C GLY A 178 -0.40 -0.69 9.01
N ARG A 179 0.80 -1.01 9.51
CA ARG A 179 1.44 -0.29 10.61
C ARG A 179 1.88 1.11 10.20
N THR A 180 2.32 1.29 8.96
CA THR A 180 2.73 2.58 8.42
C THR A 180 1.56 3.54 8.33
N VAL A 181 0.47 3.12 7.68
CA VAL A 181 -0.73 3.96 7.55
C VAL A 181 -1.29 4.29 8.92
N ARG A 182 -1.34 3.29 9.81
CA ARG A 182 -1.73 3.49 11.21
C ARG A 182 -0.85 4.54 11.88
N HIS A 183 0.46 4.48 11.74
CA HIS A 183 1.37 5.46 12.34
C HIS A 183 1.08 6.89 11.86
N TRP A 184 0.82 7.09 10.56
CA TRP A 184 0.48 8.41 10.03
C TRP A 184 -0.83 9.01 10.55
N VAL A 185 -1.73 8.20 11.10
CA VAL A 185 -3.08 8.67 11.50
C VAL A 185 -3.41 8.49 12.98
N MET A 186 -2.68 7.65 13.71
CA MET A 186 -2.98 7.36 15.13
C MET A 186 -2.79 8.57 16.04
N ASP A 187 -1.80 9.42 15.77
CA ASP A 187 -1.51 10.58 16.63
C ASP A 187 -2.69 11.56 16.69
N LEU A 188 -3.61 11.52 15.72
CA LEU A 188 -4.81 12.36 15.69
C LEU A 188 -6.02 11.71 16.36
N PHE A 189 -6.26 10.40 16.22
CA PHE A 189 -7.42 9.76 16.87
C PHE A 189 -7.33 9.80 18.40
N SER A 190 -6.12 9.86 18.97
CA SER A 190 -5.92 9.97 20.42
C SER A 190 -5.95 11.40 20.95
N THR A 191 -5.68 12.41 20.10
CA THR A 191 -5.25 13.74 20.60
C THR A 191 -6.01 14.92 19.98
N PHE A 192 -6.59 14.77 18.79
CA PHE A 192 -7.18 15.88 18.05
C PHE A 192 -8.60 15.54 17.59
N HIS A 193 -9.58 16.37 17.96
CA HIS A 193 -10.85 16.36 17.24
C HIS A 193 -10.55 16.71 15.78
N PHE A 194 -10.96 15.83 14.86
CA PHE A 194 -10.80 15.97 13.40
C PHE A 194 -11.11 17.40 12.90
N ARG A 195 -12.07 18.09 13.52
CA ARG A 195 -12.44 19.49 13.24
C ARG A 195 -11.30 20.51 13.40
N HIS A 196 -10.34 20.31 14.30
CA HIS A 196 -9.22 21.24 14.51
C HIS A 196 -8.10 21.04 13.49
N ALA A 197 -7.75 19.79 13.17
CA ALA A 197 -6.73 19.46 12.16
C ALA A 197 -7.09 19.99 10.75
N VAL A 198 -8.39 20.17 10.52
CA VAL A 198 -8.98 20.60 9.27
C VAL A 198 -8.86 22.12 9.03
N ASN A 199 -8.69 22.93 10.08
CA ASN A 199 -8.86 24.39 10.00
C ASN A 199 -7.58 25.23 10.04
N ASP A 200 -6.47 24.70 10.55
CA ASP A 200 -5.23 25.49 10.73
C ASP A 200 -4.31 25.40 9.51
N SER A 201 -3.69 26.51 9.12
CA SER A 201 -2.86 26.62 7.90
C SER A 201 -1.44 27.13 8.17
N ARG A 202 -1.02 27.24 9.44
CA ARG A 202 0.38 27.54 9.80
C ARG A 202 1.11 26.26 10.21
N GLU A 203 2.43 26.25 9.97
CA GLU A 203 3.41 25.18 10.25
C GLU A 203 2.83 23.94 10.91
N GLN A 204 2.17 23.12 10.10
CA GLN A 204 1.56 21.90 10.59
C GLN A 204 2.67 20.89 10.86
N PRO A 205 2.73 20.30 12.06
CA PRO A 205 3.66 19.21 12.31
C PRO A 205 3.40 18.06 11.33
N ASP A 206 4.44 17.30 11.00
CA ASP A 206 4.43 16.32 9.91
C ASP A 206 3.29 15.30 10.00
N HIS A 207 2.88 14.90 11.22
CA HIS A 207 1.75 13.99 11.43
C HIS A 207 0.42 14.54 10.88
N VAL A 208 0.17 15.86 11.00
CA VAL A 208 -1.04 16.48 10.42
C VAL A 208 -0.93 16.51 8.90
N ARG A 209 0.24 16.84 8.35
CA ARG A 209 0.48 16.83 6.90
C ARG A 209 0.25 15.44 6.31
N PHE A 210 0.75 14.40 6.98
CA PHE A 210 0.57 13.02 6.56
C PHE A 210 -0.90 12.59 6.58
N LEU A 211 -1.64 12.99 7.63
CA LEU A 211 -3.09 12.77 7.70
C LEU A 211 -3.80 13.48 6.55
N VAL A 212 -3.56 14.77 6.36
CA VAL A 212 -4.23 15.58 5.32
C VAL A 212 -3.99 14.97 3.96
N GLN A 213 -2.78 14.49 3.67
CA GLN A 213 -2.49 13.78 2.43
C GLN A 213 -3.31 12.49 2.28
N VAL A 214 -3.38 11.66 3.32
CA VAL A 214 -4.12 10.39 3.31
C VAL A 214 -5.64 10.61 3.21
N MET A 215 -6.14 11.72 3.76
CA MET A 215 -7.57 12.06 3.83
C MET A 215 -8.04 12.99 2.71
N MET A 216 -7.15 13.39 1.81
CA MET A 216 -7.49 14.32 0.74
C MET A 216 -8.58 13.72 -0.18
N PRO A 217 -9.76 14.35 -0.35
CA PRO A 217 -10.88 13.74 -1.09
C PRO A 217 -10.52 13.41 -2.53
N ARG A 218 -9.79 14.31 -3.18
CA ARG A 218 -9.33 14.18 -4.57
C ARG A 218 -8.12 13.26 -4.74
N LEU A 219 -7.56 12.67 -3.67
CA LEU A 219 -6.44 11.73 -3.80
C LEU A 219 -6.87 10.51 -4.62
N GLU A 220 -6.07 10.15 -5.62
CA GLU A 220 -6.40 9.07 -6.56
C GLU A 220 -5.37 7.96 -6.58
N PHE A 221 -4.09 8.30 -6.45
CA PHE A 221 -3.00 7.36 -6.63
C PHE A 221 -2.03 7.37 -5.46
N ILE A 222 -1.52 6.18 -5.16
CA ILE A 222 -0.40 5.98 -4.26
C ILE A 222 0.62 5.04 -4.88
N GLY A 223 1.88 5.25 -4.56
CA GLY A 223 2.94 4.28 -4.81
C GLY A 223 4.00 4.42 -3.73
N CYS A 224 4.42 3.28 -3.19
CA CYS A 224 5.29 3.25 -2.02
C CYS A 224 6.49 2.36 -2.27
N GLY A 225 7.55 2.63 -1.53
CA GLY A 225 8.74 1.78 -1.42
C GLY A 225 9.14 1.68 0.04
N ALA A 226 9.83 0.59 0.38
CA ALA A 226 10.43 0.45 1.68
C ALA A 226 11.83 -0.17 1.58
N ALA A 227 12.71 0.17 2.52
CA ALA A 227 14.05 -0.42 2.62
C ALA A 227 14.50 -0.50 4.08
N ILE A 228 15.25 -1.55 4.40
CA ILE A 228 16.08 -1.56 5.60
C ILE A 228 17.32 -0.73 5.27
N MET A 229 17.63 0.23 6.13
CA MET A 229 18.79 1.09 5.94
C MET A 229 19.25 1.72 7.25
N PHE A 230 20.55 2.01 7.32
CA PHE A 230 21.24 2.44 8.53
C PHE A 230 21.06 1.42 9.66
N LYS A 231 20.27 1.76 10.68
CA LYS A 231 19.91 0.90 11.81
C LYS A 231 18.39 0.78 11.96
N GLY A 232 17.66 0.96 10.88
CA GLY A 232 16.22 1.08 10.91
C GLY A 232 15.56 0.68 9.60
N PHE A 233 14.29 1.06 9.53
CA PHE A 233 13.39 0.72 8.45
C PHE A 233 12.79 2.02 7.93
N PHE A 234 12.97 2.29 6.64
CA PHE A 234 12.50 3.51 6.00
C PHE A 234 11.45 3.18 4.96
N ILE A 235 10.34 3.90 5.02
CA ILE A 235 9.21 3.78 4.11
C ILE A 235 8.93 5.16 3.54
N VAL A 236 8.64 5.21 2.25
CA VAL A 236 8.22 6.41 1.56
C VAL A 236 7.06 6.07 0.63
N CYS A 237 6.01 6.87 0.69
CA CYS A 237 4.87 6.80 -0.21
C CYS A 237 4.71 8.15 -0.91
N TYR A 238 4.55 8.11 -2.23
CA TYR A 238 4.15 9.25 -3.03
C TYR A 238 2.66 9.17 -3.37
N TYR A 239 2.04 10.34 -3.48
CA TYR A 239 0.60 10.52 -3.61
C TYR A 239 0.28 11.44 -4.78
N PHE A 240 -0.75 11.13 -5.56
CA PHE A 240 -1.23 12.04 -6.59
C PHE A 240 -2.77 12.13 -6.59
N PRO A 241 -3.33 13.35 -6.67
CA PRO A 241 -2.67 14.65 -6.53
C PRO A 241 -2.11 14.89 -5.10
N PRO A 242 -1.17 15.84 -4.94
CA PRO A 242 -0.70 16.29 -3.63
C PRO A 242 -1.82 17.01 -2.88
N ALA A 243 -1.77 16.95 -1.56
CA ALA A 243 -2.62 17.78 -0.73
C ALA A 243 -2.27 19.27 -0.93
N LYS A 244 -3.24 20.07 -1.36
CA LYS A 244 -3.13 21.53 -1.49
C LYS A 244 -4.25 22.20 -0.71
N GLY A 245 -3.97 23.32 -0.04
CA GLY A 245 -4.97 24.09 0.69
C GLY A 245 -5.51 23.40 1.95
N LYS A 246 -6.59 23.95 2.52
CA LYS A 246 -7.23 23.41 3.72
C LYS A 246 -8.06 22.17 3.37
N LEU A 247 -8.04 21.17 4.27
CA LEU A 247 -8.84 19.97 4.09
C LEU A 247 -10.35 20.29 4.15
N SER A 248 -10.78 21.23 5.02
CA SER A 248 -12.22 21.58 5.19
C SER A 248 -12.84 22.07 3.91
N SER A 249 -12.13 22.93 3.20
CA SER A 249 -12.62 23.56 1.97
C SER A 249 -12.75 22.58 0.81
N GLN A 250 -12.22 21.35 0.95
CA GLN A 250 -12.27 20.32 -0.08
C GLN A 250 -13.25 19.19 0.23
N LEU A 251 -13.79 19.16 1.45
CA LEU A 251 -14.76 18.14 1.86
C LEU A 251 -16.17 18.59 1.47
N THR A 252 -16.88 17.72 0.78
CA THR A 252 -18.33 17.82 0.57
C THR A 252 -19.01 16.80 1.46
N TYR A 253 -20.19 17.15 1.98
CA TYR A 253 -20.92 16.30 2.93
C TYR A 253 -22.23 15.78 2.34
N LEU A 254 -22.59 14.56 2.71
CA LEU A 254 -23.84 13.91 2.37
C LEU A 254 -25.01 14.55 3.11
N LEU A 255 -26.14 14.64 2.44
CA LEU A 255 -27.42 14.94 3.05
C LEU A 255 -27.86 13.79 3.99
N PRO A 256 -28.81 14.02 4.93
CA PRO A 256 -29.23 13.01 5.89
C PRO A 256 -29.69 11.66 5.29
N ASN A 257 -30.26 11.68 4.08
CA ASN A 257 -30.81 10.50 3.40
C ASN A 257 -29.89 9.91 2.33
N GLU A 258 -28.70 10.48 2.13
CA GLU A 258 -27.74 10.01 1.14
C GLU A 258 -26.76 9.03 1.77
N THR A 259 -26.49 7.93 1.07
CA THR A 259 -25.52 6.92 1.49
C THR A 259 -24.17 7.10 0.80
N CYS A 260 -24.19 7.59 -0.44
CA CYS A 260 -23.01 7.92 -1.24
C CYS A 260 -23.42 8.81 -2.42
N VAL A 261 -22.66 9.87 -2.69
CA VAL A 261 -22.85 10.78 -3.82
C VAL A 261 -21.48 11.12 -4.38
N CYS A 262 -21.19 10.63 -5.58
CA CYS A 262 -19.89 10.80 -6.20
C CYS A 262 -19.85 11.99 -7.16
N PRO A 263 -18.67 12.62 -7.32
CA PRO A 263 -18.49 13.67 -8.30
C PRO A 263 -18.65 13.10 -9.72
N GLU A 264 -18.95 13.99 -10.67
CA GLU A 264 -19.22 13.62 -12.06
C GLU A 264 -18.08 12.79 -12.66
N GLU A 265 -16.82 13.02 -12.32
CA GLU A 265 -15.72 12.28 -12.94
C GLU A 265 -15.60 10.82 -12.47
N ARG A 266 -16.28 10.43 -11.37
CA ARG A 266 -16.16 9.10 -10.76
C ARG A 266 -17.44 8.26 -10.84
N HIS A 267 -18.62 8.90 -10.97
CA HIS A 267 -19.98 8.35 -11.19
C HIS A 267 -20.47 7.16 -10.34
N LEU A 268 -19.61 6.42 -9.66
CA LEU A 268 -19.92 5.13 -9.05
C LEU A 268 -19.37 5.08 -7.62
N CYS A 269 -20.22 4.59 -6.73
CA CYS A 269 -19.83 4.23 -5.37
C CYS A 269 -19.19 2.84 -5.38
N SER A 270 -18.10 2.70 -4.65
CA SER A 270 -17.42 1.43 -4.45
C SER A 270 -18.35 0.43 -3.74
N SER A 271 -18.37 -0.82 -4.20
CA SER A 271 -19.12 -1.89 -3.55
C SER A 271 -18.43 -2.44 -2.29
N LEU A 272 -17.09 -2.40 -2.25
CA LEU A 272 -16.31 -2.83 -1.09
C LEU A 272 -16.18 -1.72 -0.03
N PHE A 273 -16.04 -0.47 -0.49
CA PHE A 273 -15.87 0.72 0.32
C PHE A 273 -17.00 1.70 0.05
N THR A 274 -18.20 1.35 0.50
CA THR A 274 -19.49 2.00 0.19
C THR A 274 -19.60 3.52 0.41
N SER A 275 -18.65 4.15 1.10
CA SER A 275 -18.59 5.60 1.30
C SER A 275 -17.50 6.28 0.45
N LEU A 276 -16.95 5.57 -0.55
CA LEU A 276 -15.92 6.05 -1.46
C LEU A 276 -16.36 5.97 -2.93
N CYS A 277 -15.75 6.83 -3.75
CA CYS A 277 -16.05 6.98 -5.17
C CYS A 277 -14.99 6.31 -6.08
N GLY A 278 -15.43 5.40 -6.94
CA GLY A 278 -14.59 4.68 -7.89
C GLY A 278 -15.00 3.22 -8.09
N ILE A 279 -14.23 2.49 -8.90
CA ILE A 279 -14.47 1.08 -9.23
C ILE A 279 -13.54 0.18 -8.41
N ASP A 280 -14.09 -0.88 -7.83
CA ASP A 280 -13.31 -1.85 -7.06
C ASP A 280 -12.36 -2.66 -7.94
N ILE A 281 -11.10 -2.77 -7.50
CA ILE A 281 -10.04 -3.53 -8.19
C ILE A 281 -10.33 -5.04 -8.16
N HIS A 282 -11.17 -5.52 -7.24
CA HIS A 282 -11.32 -6.95 -6.93
C HIS A 282 -12.33 -7.75 -7.76
N LYS A 283 -13.13 -7.13 -8.63
CA LYS A 283 -14.07 -7.92 -9.47
C LYS A 283 -13.39 -8.83 -10.50
N SER A 284 -12.08 -8.70 -10.72
CA SER A 284 -11.31 -9.58 -11.62
C SER A 284 -10.52 -10.69 -10.91
N ALA A 285 -10.54 -10.74 -9.57
CA ALA A 285 -9.66 -11.62 -8.79
C ALA A 285 -10.39 -12.51 -7.77
N THR A 286 -11.68 -12.80 -7.96
CA THR A 286 -12.27 -14.04 -7.42
C THR A 286 -11.82 -15.23 -8.25
N ILE A 287 -10.50 -15.38 -8.45
CA ILE A 287 -9.93 -16.70 -8.55
C ILE A 287 -9.74 -17.08 -7.10
N ILE A 288 -10.64 -17.92 -6.60
CA ILE A 288 -10.45 -18.56 -5.31
C ILE A 288 -9.08 -19.21 -5.40
N GLU A 289 -8.07 -18.66 -4.72
CA GLU A 289 -6.85 -19.39 -4.38
C GLU A 289 -7.30 -20.51 -3.44
N LEU A 290 -7.86 -21.55 -4.06
CA LEU A 290 -7.95 -22.88 -3.50
C LEU A 290 -6.49 -23.27 -3.31
N SER A 291 -5.93 -22.91 -2.16
CA SER A 291 -4.63 -23.43 -1.74
C SER A 291 -4.68 -24.94 -1.98
N GLY A 292 -3.60 -25.53 -2.50
CA GLY A 292 -3.57 -26.98 -2.75
C GLY A 292 -4.02 -27.78 -1.51
N LEU A 293 -3.79 -27.23 -0.31
CA LEU A 293 -4.28 -27.74 0.96
C LEU A 293 -5.82 -27.74 1.08
N ASN A 294 -6.52 -26.68 0.66
CA ASN A 294 -7.98 -26.59 0.66
C ASN A 294 -8.60 -27.53 -0.39
N VAL A 295 -7.97 -27.67 -1.55
CA VAL A 295 -8.38 -28.67 -2.57
C VAL A 295 -8.22 -30.08 -2.00
N PHE A 296 -7.06 -30.35 -1.40
CA PHE A 296 -6.76 -31.65 -0.81
C PHE A 296 -7.71 -31.99 0.33
N LEU A 297 -8.01 -31.04 1.23
CA LEU A 297 -9.00 -31.20 2.30
C LEU A 297 -10.40 -31.45 1.74
N ALA A 298 -10.81 -30.73 0.70
CA ALA A 298 -12.10 -30.96 0.06
C ALA A 298 -12.18 -32.36 -0.59
N ILE A 299 -11.15 -32.77 -1.33
CA ILE A 299 -11.05 -34.11 -1.92
C ILE A 299 -11.04 -35.19 -0.84
N PHE A 300 -10.28 -35.00 0.23
CA PHE A 300 -10.22 -35.93 1.35
C PHE A 300 -11.59 -36.09 2.03
N LEU A 301 -12.29 -34.98 2.30
CA LEU A 301 -13.64 -35.01 2.87
C LEU A 301 -14.63 -35.73 1.94
N ILE A 302 -14.55 -35.48 0.62
CA ILE A 302 -15.36 -36.19 -0.36
C ILE A 302 -15.07 -37.71 -0.31
N LEU A 303 -13.80 -38.12 -0.33
CA LEU A 303 -13.42 -39.53 -0.28
C LEU A 303 -13.89 -40.22 1.01
N VAL A 304 -13.79 -39.55 2.16
CA VAL A 304 -14.29 -40.09 3.44
C VAL A 304 -15.81 -40.28 3.42
N CYS A 305 -16.55 -39.33 2.82
CA CYS A 305 -18.01 -39.43 2.71
C CYS A 305 -18.49 -40.51 1.73
N PHE A 306 -17.69 -40.90 0.73
CA PHE A 306 -18.05 -41.96 -0.24
C PHE A 306 -17.67 -43.37 0.22
N VAL A 307 -16.76 -43.50 1.19
CA VAL A 307 -16.27 -44.79 1.70
C VAL A 307 -17.00 -45.21 2.99
N SER A 308 -17.78 -44.31 3.60
CA SER A 308 -18.62 -44.57 4.78
C SER A 308 -20.06 -44.88 4.39
#